data_AF-A0A4Q3BG39-F1
#
_entry.id   AF-A0A4Q3BG39-F1
#
_cell.length_a   1.000
_cell.length_b   1.000
_cell.length_c   1.000
_cell.angle_alpha   90.00
_cell.angle_beta   90.00
_cell.angle_gamma   90.00
#
_symmetry.space_group_name_H-M   'P 1'
#
loop_
_entity.id
_entity.type
_entity.pdbx_description
1 polymer ?
#
loop_
_entity_poly.entity_id
_entity_poly.type
_entity_poly.pdbx_seq_one_letter_code
_entity_poly.pdbx_strand_id
1 'polypeptide(L)' 'DGGEESRCGWLKDKFGLSWQIIPKALGKCLGNPDPKKAQNAMQAMMKMNKIIVADLEKAVE' A
#
# COMPACT_ATOMS: atom_id res chain seq x y z
N ASP A 1 3.60 18.79 -14.12
CA ASP A 1 4.58 17.77 -13.69
C ASP A 1 4.25 16.42 -14.31
N GLY A 2 5.20 15.78 -15.00
CA GLY A 2 4.97 14.63 -15.89
C GLY A 2 5.11 13.24 -15.25
N GLY A 3 4.72 13.07 -13.98
CA GLY A 3 4.69 11.76 -13.33
C GLY A 3 3.34 11.05 -13.50
N GLU A 4 3.32 9.74 -13.26
CA GLU A 4 2.12 8.89 -13.35
C GLU A 4 1.95 8.06 -12.07
N GLU A 5 0.76 8.11 -11.47
CA GLU A 5 0.40 7.26 -10.34
C GLU A 5 0.11 5.83 -10.79
N SER A 6 0.38 4.86 -9.92
CA SER A 6 0.09 3.44 -10.15
C SER A 6 -0.45 2.77 -8.89
N ARG A 7 -0.70 1.47 -8.96
CA ARG A 7 -1.35 0.68 -7.91
C ARG A 7 -0.39 0.35 -6.77
N CYS A 8 -0.91 0.12 -5.56
CA CYS A 8 -0.17 -0.42 -4.43
C CYS A 8 1.08 0.41 -4.05
N GLY A 9 0.98 1.74 -4.10
CA GLY A 9 2.05 2.68 -3.76
C GLY A 9 3.06 2.93 -4.87
N TRP A 10 2.90 2.30 -6.04
CA TRP A 10 3.76 2.54 -7.19
C TRP A 10 3.47 3.87 -7.87
N LEU A 11 4.50 4.49 -8.42
CA LEU A 11 4.41 5.64 -9.31
C LEU A 11 5.61 5.65 -10.25
N LYS A 12 5.49 6.40 -11.34
CA LYS A 12 6.58 6.72 -12.25
C LYS A 12 6.84 8.22 -12.19
N ASP A 13 8.09 8.62 -12.01
CA ASP A 13 8.43 10.04 -12.05
C ASP A 13 8.54 10.57 -13.49
N LYS A 14 8.82 11.87 -13.64
CA LYS A 14 8.91 12.54 -14.95
C LYS A 14 10.03 12.02 -15.86
N PHE A 15 10.96 11.23 -15.34
CA PHE A 15 12.07 10.65 -16.10
C PHE A 15 11.83 9.18 -16.44
N GLY A 16 10.69 8.63 -16.03
CA GLY A 16 10.33 7.25 -16.28
C GLY A 16 10.79 6.27 -15.20
N LEU A 17 11.37 6.74 -14.10
CA LEU A 17 11.83 5.88 -13.01
C LEU A 17 10.63 5.42 -12.16
N SER A 18 10.57 4.13 -11.87
CA SER A 18 9.53 3.54 -11.05
C SER A 18 9.92 3.60 -9.56
N TRP A 19 9.03 4.18 -8.77
CA TRP A 19 9.15 4.29 -7.33
C TRP A 19 8.00 3.55 -6.66
N GLN A 20 8.24 3.02 -5.47
CA GLN A 20 7.18 2.48 -4.61
C GLN A 20 7.26 3.14 -3.24
N ILE A 21 6.20 3.84 -2.85
CA ILE A 21 6.10 4.46 -1.54
C ILE A 21 5.46 3.48 -0.57
N ILE A 22 6.27 2.93 0.34
CA ILE A 22 5.86 1.89 1.29
C ILE A 22 5.89 2.43 2.71
N PRO A 23 4.72 2.70 3.33
CA PRO A 23 4.65 3.05 4.73
C PRO A 23 5.07 1.90 5.62
N LYS A 24 5.73 2.19 6.76
CA LYS A 24 6.10 1.17 7.76
C LYS A 24 4.90 0.35 8.24
N ALA A 25 3.71 0.98 8.30
CA ALA A 25 2.47 0.32 8.70
C ALA A 25 2.08 -0.82 7.76
N LEU A 26 2.34 -0.70 6.44
CA LEU A 26 1.99 -1.76 5.48
C LEU A 26 2.72 -3.07 5.80
N GLY A 27 4.02 -3.00 6.11
CA GLY A 27 4.80 -4.18 6.50
C GLY A 27 4.28 -4.83 7.78
N LYS A 28 3.86 -4.02 8.78
CA LYS A 28 3.25 -4.52 10.01
C LYS A 28 1.89 -5.19 9.77
N CYS A 29 1.06 -4.60 8.91
CA CYS A 29 -0.28 -5.11 8.62
C CYS A 29 -0.24 -6.40 7.80
N LEU A 30 0.60 -6.46 6.76
CA LEU A 30 0.78 -7.66 5.94
C LEU A 30 1.51 -8.79 6.70
N GLY A 31 2.41 -8.44 7.62
CA GLY A 31 3.11 -9.37 8.49
C GLY A 31 2.38 -9.69 9.80
N ASN A 32 1.06 -9.42 9.89
CA ASN A 32 0.29 -9.69 11.10
C ASN A 32 0.28 -11.20 11.41
N PRO A 33 0.51 -11.62 12.67
CA PRO A 33 0.48 -13.04 13.04
C PRO A 33 -0.91 -13.68 12.86
N ASP A 34 -1.99 -12.91 12.86
CA ASP A 34 -3.32 -13.39 12.48
C ASP A 34 -3.44 -13.40 10.94
N PRO A 35 -3.55 -14.57 10.30
CA PRO A 35 -3.62 -14.69 8.84
C PRO A 35 -4.83 -13.96 8.24
N LYS A 36 -5.94 -13.87 8.98
CA LYS A 36 -7.15 -13.18 8.51
C LYS A 36 -6.93 -11.68 8.45
N LYS A 37 -6.26 -11.12 9.46
CA LYS A 37 -5.88 -9.69 9.48
C LYS A 37 -4.88 -9.38 8.37
N ALA A 38 -3.86 -10.22 8.17
CA ALA A 38 -2.93 -10.07 7.06
C ALA A 38 -3.63 -10.10 5.69
N GLN A 39 -4.59 -11.02 5.50
CA GLN A 39 -5.38 -11.10 4.28
C GLN A 39 -6.27 -9.86 4.07
N ASN A 40 -6.90 -9.33 5.13
CA ASN A 40 -7.68 -8.10 5.06
C ASN A 40 -6.82 -6.90 4.65
N ALA A 41 -5.62 -6.77 5.22
CA ALA A 41 -4.66 -5.73 4.85
C ALA A 41 -4.27 -5.83 3.36
N MET A 42 -4.03 -7.05 2.86
CA MET A 42 -3.71 -7.28 1.45
C MET A 42 -4.89 -6.87 0.54
N GLN A 43 -6.13 -7.24 0.91
CA GLN A 43 -7.33 -6.87 0.16
C GLN A 43 -7.58 -5.36 0.16
N ALA A 44 -7.30 -4.66 1.27
CA ALA A 44 -7.37 -3.21 1.35
C ALA A 44 -6.30 -2.56 0.44
N MET A 45 -5.05 -3.01 0.52
CA MET A 45 -3.94 -2.51 -0.29
C MET A 45 -4.23 -2.65 -1.80
N MET A 46 -4.78 -3.78 -2.24
CA MET A 46 -5.07 -4.00 -3.67
C MET A 46 -6.09 -3.01 -4.25
N LYS A 47 -6.92 -2.37 -3.41
CA LYS A 47 -7.89 -1.36 -3.85
C LYS A 47 -7.29 0.05 -3.93
N MET A 48 -6.03 0.22 -3.52
CA MET A 48 -5.38 1.51 -3.40
C MET A 48 -4.37 1.77 -4.54
N ASN A 49 -4.34 3.01 -5.01
CA ASN A 49 -3.21 3.53 -5.77
C ASN A 49 -2.17 4.09 -4.80
N LYS A 50 -2.54 5.12 -4.04
CA LYS A 50 -1.78 5.61 -2.89
C LYS A 50 -2.14 4.83 -1.63
N ILE A 51 -1.14 4.40 -0.87
CA ILE A 51 -1.37 3.70 0.39
C ILE A 51 -1.86 4.68 1.46
N ILE A 52 -3.06 4.42 1.98
CA ILE A 52 -3.65 5.17 3.09
C ILE A 52 -3.48 4.34 4.37
N VAL A 53 -2.65 4.83 5.30
CA VAL A 53 -2.29 4.09 6.52
C VAL A 53 -3.51 3.83 7.40
N ALA A 54 -4.37 4.82 7.59
CA ALA A 54 -5.57 4.67 8.43
C ALA A 54 -6.51 3.57 7.92
N ASP A 55 -6.68 3.44 6.61
CA ASP A 55 -7.53 2.40 6.00
C ASP A 55 -6.91 1.01 6.12
N LEU A 56 -5.58 0.91 6.06
CA LEU A 56 -4.87 -0.35 6.32
C LEU A 56 -5.00 -0.78 7.79
N GLU A 57 -4.82 0.15 8.72
CA GLU A 57 -4.95 -0.12 10.16
C GLU A 57 -6.38 -0.55 10.50
N LYS A 58 -7.38 0.13 9.93
CA LYS A 58 -8.79 -0.25 10.09
C LYS A 58 -9.11 -1.62 9.51
N ALA A 59 -8.40 -2.07 8.46
CA ALA A 59 -8.61 -3.40 7.89
C ALA A 59 -8.08 -4.54 8.79
N VAL A 60 -7.18 -4.22 9.73
CA VAL A 60 -6.57 -5.21 10.65
C VAL A 60 -7.04 -5.06 12.10
N GLU A 61 -7.94 -4.12 12.38
CA GLU A 61 -8.65 -4.01 13.66
C GLU A 61 -9.57 -5.22 13.86
#